data_AF-A0A1A8FDV2-F1
#
_entry.id   AF-A0A1A8FDV2-F1
#
_cell.length_a   1.000
_cell.length_b   1.000
_cell.length_c   1.000
_cell.angle_alpha   90.00
_cell.angle_beta   90.00
_cell.angle_gamma   90.00
#
_symmetry.space_group_name_H-M   'P 1'
#
loop_
_entity.id
_entity.type
_entity.pdbx_description
1 polymer ?
#
loop_
_entity_poly.entity_id
_entity_poly.type
_entity_poly.pdbx_seq_one_letter_code
_entity_poly.pdbx_strand_id
1 'polypeptide(L)'
;MSRFDLDTFLLAPSRGQLDVCRKRDLLEVAGYLGLTGAQLLLKMDLKEKIASVMEERKLLSPLADSAVLPLQPGGGCVDSGEDDVAAGCKAEDAAVEKVAPEGGEDQQRPPFPLHGSDPCFPESRLGSPENARLQLRLARLKQEAEDKQRDREYKFRKLELEAETSIRLKRLELEMQAQAPHRSSGLSTGLAGETE
;
A
#
# COMPACT_ATOMS: atom_id res chain seq x y z
N MET A 1 -15.01 4.59 -27.61
CA MET A 1 -13.80 4.30 -26.81
C MET A 1 -12.64 5.06 -27.42
N SER A 2 -12.05 6.02 -26.70
CA SER A 2 -10.81 6.64 -27.19
C SER A 2 -9.67 5.61 -27.17
N ARG A 3 -8.77 5.68 -28.15
CA ARG A 3 -7.51 4.93 -28.12
C ARG A 3 -6.48 5.76 -27.37
N PHE A 4 -5.61 5.12 -26.61
CA PHE A 4 -4.40 5.79 -26.16
C PHE A 4 -3.54 6.12 -27.38
N ASP A 5 -3.00 7.33 -27.41
CA ASP A 5 -2.07 7.79 -28.44
C ASP A 5 -0.75 8.16 -27.78
N LEU A 6 0.33 7.52 -28.25
CA LEU A 6 1.65 7.65 -27.66
C LEU A 6 2.25 9.03 -27.94
N ASP A 7 2.04 9.57 -29.15
CA ASP A 7 2.62 10.85 -29.55
C ASP A 7 1.96 12.01 -28.80
N THR A 8 0.62 12.01 -28.69
CA THR A 8 -0.11 12.97 -27.83
C THR A 8 0.32 12.88 -26.36
N PHE A 9 0.57 11.68 -25.83
CA PHE A 9 1.06 11.51 -24.46
C PHE A 9 2.49 12.07 -24.27
N LEU A 10 3.38 11.85 -25.23
CA LEU A 10 4.76 12.33 -25.17
C LEU A 10 4.89 13.86 -25.32
N LEU A 11 3.93 14.51 -25.99
CA LEU A 11 3.86 15.97 -26.12
C LEU A 11 3.47 16.68 -24.82
N ALA A 12 2.57 16.09 -24.01
CA ALA A 12 2.06 16.68 -22.78
C ALA A 12 1.84 15.60 -21.69
N PRO A 13 2.92 14.98 -21.17
CA PRO A 13 2.81 13.87 -20.24
C PRO A 13 2.39 14.32 -18.84
N SER A 14 1.58 13.49 -18.18
CA SER A 14 1.13 13.71 -16.81
C SER A 14 1.01 12.40 -16.03
N ARG A 15 1.20 12.46 -14.70
CA ARG A 15 1.04 11.28 -13.82
C ARG A 15 -0.40 10.71 -13.91
N GLY A 16 -1.43 11.57 -13.95
CA GLY A 16 -2.83 11.13 -14.08
C GLY A 16 -3.15 10.36 -15.37
N GLN A 17 -2.48 10.65 -16.50
CA GLN A 17 -2.62 9.82 -17.71
C GLN A 17 -2.02 8.42 -17.50
N LEU A 18 -0.84 8.31 -16.90
CA LEU A 18 -0.21 7.01 -16.58
C LEU A 18 -1.09 6.15 -15.67
N ASP A 19 -1.89 6.77 -14.80
CA ASP A 19 -2.84 6.05 -13.95
C ASP A 19 -3.95 5.33 -14.73
N VAL A 20 -4.53 6.04 -15.72
CA VAL A 20 -5.63 5.58 -16.59
C VAL A 20 -5.18 4.60 -17.68
N CYS A 21 -3.93 4.70 -18.17
CA CYS A 21 -3.36 3.83 -19.22
C CYS A 21 -3.51 2.33 -18.91
N ARG A 22 -3.67 1.47 -19.93
CA ARG A 22 -3.67 0.00 -19.75
C ARG A 22 -2.23 -0.51 -19.66
N LYS A 23 -2.00 -1.74 -19.15
CA LYS A 23 -0.63 -2.30 -19.10
C LYS A 23 0.03 -2.35 -20.48
N ARG A 24 -0.72 -2.66 -21.55
CA ARG A 24 -0.24 -2.63 -22.94
C ARG A 24 0.31 -1.25 -23.33
N ASP A 25 -0.44 -0.20 -23.04
CA ASP A 25 -0.12 1.17 -23.42
C ASP A 25 1.08 1.70 -22.62
N LEU A 26 1.18 1.33 -21.34
CA LEU A 26 2.37 1.55 -20.51
C LEU A 26 3.61 0.80 -21.04
N LEU A 27 3.46 -0.36 -21.69
CA LEU A 27 4.58 -1.07 -22.33
C LEU A 27 5.04 -0.39 -23.64
N GLU A 28 4.13 0.27 -24.36
CA GLU A 28 4.46 1.08 -25.54
C GLU A 28 5.29 2.32 -25.12
N VAL A 29 4.86 3.02 -24.05
CA VAL A 29 5.64 4.11 -23.41
C VAL A 29 6.99 3.60 -22.89
N ALA A 30 7.02 2.45 -22.21
CA ALA A 30 8.25 1.85 -21.69
C ALA A 30 9.24 1.46 -22.80
N GLY A 31 8.74 0.99 -23.94
CA GLY A 31 9.55 0.73 -25.14
C GLY A 31 10.21 2.00 -25.67
N TYR A 32 9.45 3.08 -25.81
CA TYR A 32 9.98 4.39 -26.22
C TYR A 32 11.04 4.95 -25.26
N LEU A 33 10.86 4.74 -23.95
CA LEU A 33 11.82 5.16 -22.92
C LEU A 33 13.07 4.25 -22.80
N GLY A 34 13.09 3.09 -23.48
CA GLY A 34 14.20 2.12 -23.43
C GLY A 34 14.21 1.20 -22.20
N LEU A 35 13.05 0.99 -21.55
CA LEU A 35 12.94 0.22 -20.31
C LEU A 35 12.98 -1.30 -20.53
N THR A 36 14.18 -1.86 -20.61
CA THR A 36 14.40 -3.32 -20.64
C THR A 36 13.71 -4.02 -19.45
N GLY A 37 13.03 -5.13 -19.73
CA GLY A 37 12.34 -5.96 -18.72
C GLY A 37 10.93 -5.48 -18.32
N ALA A 38 10.45 -4.35 -18.84
CA ALA A 38 9.15 -3.75 -18.48
C ALA A 38 7.94 -4.72 -18.53
N GLN A 39 7.97 -5.70 -19.43
CA GLN A 39 6.92 -6.71 -19.60
C GLN A 39 6.65 -7.54 -18.33
N LEU A 40 7.71 -7.81 -17.55
CA LEU A 40 7.66 -8.64 -16.34
C LEU A 40 7.18 -7.88 -15.09
N LEU A 41 7.21 -6.54 -15.11
CA LEU A 41 6.78 -5.70 -14.00
C LEU A 41 5.26 -5.73 -13.80
N LEU A 42 4.79 -5.49 -12.58
CA LEU A 42 3.37 -5.26 -12.32
C LEU A 42 2.96 -3.87 -12.84
N LYS A 43 1.65 -3.61 -12.94
CA LYS A 43 1.17 -2.30 -13.47
C LYS A 43 1.66 -1.13 -12.60
N MET A 44 1.83 -1.31 -11.29
CA MET A 44 2.25 -0.22 -10.39
C MET A 44 3.74 0.10 -10.56
N ASP A 45 4.62 -0.88 -10.40
CA ASP A 45 6.07 -0.72 -10.58
C ASP A 45 6.42 -0.25 -12.01
N LEU A 46 5.62 -0.62 -13.02
CA LEU A 46 5.75 -0.07 -14.37
C LEU A 46 5.39 1.43 -14.45
N LYS A 47 4.31 1.89 -13.80
CA LYS A 47 3.99 3.33 -13.71
C LYS A 47 5.09 4.09 -12.98
N GLU A 48 5.54 3.58 -11.84
CA GLU A 48 6.56 4.22 -10.99
C GLU A 48 7.87 4.38 -11.75
N LYS A 49 8.33 3.31 -12.42
CA LYS A 49 9.56 3.34 -13.22
C LYS A 49 9.46 4.25 -14.46
N ILE A 50 8.29 4.33 -15.08
CA ILE A 50 8.02 5.29 -16.17
C ILE A 50 8.05 6.73 -15.64
N ALA A 51 7.31 7.02 -14.56
CA ALA A 51 7.27 8.35 -13.95
C ALA A 51 8.68 8.81 -13.53
N SER A 52 9.43 7.97 -12.82
CA SER A 52 10.82 8.22 -12.43
C SER A 52 11.72 8.58 -13.62
N VAL A 53 11.71 7.80 -14.71
CA VAL A 53 12.53 8.08 -15.90
C VAL A 53 12.04 9.31 -16.68
N MET A 54 10.76 9.68 -16.57
CA MET A 54 10.23 10.92 -17.15
C MET A 54 10.57 12.15 -16.27
N GLU A 55 10.69 11.99 -14.97
CA GLU A 55 11.18 13.02 -14.03
C GLU A 55 12.70 13.26 -14.19
N GLU A 56 13.50 12.19 -14.36
CA GLU A 56 14.93 12.27 -14.75
C GLU A 56 15.11 13.05 -16.07
N ARG A 57 14.23 12.82 -17.05
CA ARG A 57 14.21 13.52 -18.35
C ARG A 57 13.56 14.91 -18.28
N LYS A 58 13.14 15.37 -17.09
CA LYS A 58 12.45 16.66 -16.84
C LYS A 58 11.14 16.86 -17.62
N LEU A 59 10.51 15.76 -18.04
CA LEU A 59 9.20 15.75 -18.71
C LEU A 59 8.04 15.86 -17.71
N LEU A 60 8.28 15.48 -16.44
CA LEU A 60 7.35 15.62 -15.33
C LEU A 60 8.00 16.46 -14.22
N SER A 61 7.23 17.39 -13.64
CA SER A 61 7.62 18.08 -12.41
C SER A 61 7.48 17.14 -11.20
N PRO A 62 8.53 16.91 -10.37
CA PRO A 62 8.48 15.88 -9.32
C PRO A 62 7.43 16.09 -8.21
N LEU A 63 6.90 17.31 -8.06
CA LEU A 63 6.39 17.84 -6.79
C LEU A 63 5.01 18.54 -6.91
N ALA A 64 4.03 17.90 -7.57
CA ALA A 64 2.66 18.43 -7.69
C ALA A 64 1.63 17.71 -6.78
N ASP A 65 1.55 16.38 -6.86
CA ASP A 65 0.47 15.59 -6.24
C ASP A 65 0.93 14.76 -5.03
N SER A 66 1.20 15.43 -3.90
CA SER A 66 1.30 14.77 -2.58
C SER A 66 0.79 15.68 -1.45
N ALA A 67 -0.27 16.44 -1.76
CA ALA A 67 -0.92 17.40 -0.85
C ALA A 67 -2.41 17.07 -0.67
N VAL A 68 -2.72 15.84 -0.25
CA VAL A 68 -4.09 15.42 0.08
C VAL A 68 -4.52 16.07 1.40
N LEU A 69 -5.06 17.28 1.32
CA LEU A 69 -5.79 17.94 2.41
C LEU A 69 -7.29 17.56 2.33
N PRO A 70 -7.86 16.90 3.35
CA PRO A 70 -9.25 16.47 3.33
C PRO A 70 -10.21 17.57 3.85
N LEU A 71 -10.90 18.29 2.95
CA LEU A 71 -11.98 19.21 3.32
C LEU A 71 -13.23 19.13 2.41
N GLN A 72 -14.07 18.13 2.71
CA GLN A 72 -15.52 18.33 2.92
C GLN A 72 -16.35 18.80 1.68
N PRO A 73 -17.68 19.06 1.74
CA PRO A 73 -18.64 18.12 1.12
C PRO A 73 -19.66 18.77 0.15
N GLY A 74 -20.11 18.06 -0.90
CA GLY A 74 -20.92 18.73 -1.94
C GLY A 74 -21.74 17.91 -2.93
N GLY A 75 -22.63 17.03 -2.45
CA GLY A 75 -23.87 16.65 -3.16
C GLY A 75 -23.77 15.79 -4.44
N GLY A 76 -24.91 15.21 -4.84
CA GLY A 76 -25.08 14.44 -6.08
C GLY A 76 -25.36 12.96 -5.84
N CYS A 77 -26.60 12.55 -6.05
CA CYS A 77 -27.00 11.14 -6.08
C CYS A 77 -26.73 10.51 -7.47
N VAL A 78 -26.51 9.20 -7.48
CA VAL A 78 -27.46 8.27 -8.11
C VAL A 78 -27.37 6.91 -7.42
N ASP A 79 -28.50 6.24 -7.30
CA ASP A 79 -28.62 4.84 -6.92
C ASP A 79 -28.50 3.94 -8.15
N SER A 80 -27.97 2.73 -7.97
CA SER A 80 -28.07 1.60 -8.91
C SER A 80 -27.43 0.38 -8.24
N GLY A 81 -28.23 -0.39 -7.50
CA GLY A 81 -27.88 -1.76 -7.11
C GLY A 81 -28.55 -2.77 -8.03
N GLU A 82 -27.81 -3.79 -8.46
CA GLU A 82 -28.39 -5.07 -8.88
C GLU A 82 -27.39 -6.21 -8.61
N ASP A 83 -27.87 -7.27 -7.96
CA ASP A 83 -27.21 -8.58 -7.93
C ASP A 83 -27.29 -9.23 -9.33
N ASP A 84 -26.33 -10.10 -9.67
CA ASP A 84 -26.74 -11.42 -10.15
C ASP A 84 -25.69 -12.51 -9.86
N VAL A 85 -26.15 -13.76 -9.88
CA VAL A 85 -25.43 -14.99 -9.59
C VAL A 85 -25.29 -15.82 -10.87
N ALA A 86 -24.06 -16.24 -11.23
CA ALA A 86 -23.89 -17.17 -12.35
C ALA A 86 -22.80 -18.24 -12.14
N ALA A 87 -23.10 -19.42 -12.67
CA ALA A 87 -22.17 -20.54 -12.85
C ALA A 87 -21.00 -20.15 -13.79
N GLY A 88 -19.85 -20.84 -13.82
CA GLY A 88 -19.60 -22.21 -13.38
C GLY A 88 -19.64 -23.16 -14.58
N CYS A 89 -18.48 -23.44 -15.17
CA CYS A 89 -18.30 -24.47 -16.21
C CYS A 89 -17.01 -25.26 -15.97
N LYS A 90 -17.04 -26.54 -16.35
CA LYS A 90 -15.91 -27.49 -16.40
C LYS A 90 -15.55 -27.78 -17.86
N ALA A 91 -14.58 -28.68 -18.06
CA ALA A 91 -14.33 -29.48 -19.27
C ALA A 91 -13.65 -28.74 -20.44
N GLU A 92 -12.76 -29.34 -21.24
CA GLU A 92 -11.84 -30.52 -21.17
C GLU A 92 -10.87 -30.39 -22.40
N ASP A 93 -9.87 -31.18 -22.80
CA ASP A 93 -9.24 -32.48 -22.44
C ASP A 93 -7.76 -32.46 -23.02
N ALA A 94 -7.14 -33.62 -23.27
CA ALA A 94 -5.90 -33.93 -24.02
C ALA A 94 -4.59 -33.94 -23.20
N ALA A 95 -4.13 -35.09 -22.69
CA ALA A 95 -3.40 -36.21 -23.37
C ALA A 95 -1.85 -35.98 -23.37
N VAL A 96 -0.94 -36.97 -23.40
CA VAL A 96 -0.84 -38.25 -24.16
C VAL A 96 0.12 -39.25 -23.44
N GLU A 97 -0.07 -40.58 -23.61
CA GLU A 97 0.88 -41.70 -23.35
C GLU A 97 1.32 -42.04 -21.88
N LYS A 98 1.78 -43.26 -21.50
CA LYS A 98 2.15 -44.50 -22.26
C LYS A 98 2.02 -45.80 -21.41
N VAL A 99 2.07 -46.97 -22.10
CA VAL A 99 2.39 -48.35 -21.64
C VAL A 99 1.28 -49.19 -20.94
N ALA A 100 1.20 -50.46 -21.36
CA ALA A 100 0.42 -51.59 -20.81
C ALA A 100 1.40 -52.79 -20.59
N PRO A 101 1.05 -54.02 -20.08
CA PRO A 101 -0.10 -54.83 -20.54
C PRO A 101 -0.83 -55.72 -19.48
N GLU A 102 -1.96 -56.29 -19.91
CA GLU A 102 -2.54 -57.63 -19.66
C GLU A 102 -2.33 -58.37 -18.31
N GLY A 103 -3.44 -58.90 -17.75
CA GLY A 103 -3.37 -60.09 -16.87
C GLY A 103 -4.60 -60.40 -16.01
N GLY A 104 -5.29 -61.51 -16.32
CA GLY A 104 -5.85 -62.40 -15.29
C GLY A 104 -7.30 -62.19 -14.82
N GLU A 105 -8.11 -63.21 -15.10
CA GLU A 105 -9.53 -63.41 -14.80
C GLU A 105 -9.95 -63.33 -13.30
N ASP A 106 -11.25 -63.04 -13.11
CA ASP A 106 -12.12 -63.37 -11.97
C ASP A 106 -11.57 -63.44 -10.53
N GLN A 107 -12.00 -62.47 -9.72
CA GLN A 107 -12.33 -62.72 -8.32
C GLN A 107 -13.46 -61.80 -7.81
N GLN A 108 -14.52 -62.41 -7.29
CA GLN A 108 -15.70 -61.70 -6.80
C GLN A 108 -15.34 -60.88 -5.54
N ARG A 109 -15.39 -59.55 -5.67
CA ARG A 109 -15.20 -58.63 -4.53
C ARG A 109 -16.55 -58.43 -3.81
N PRO A 110 -16.60 -58.51 -2.46
CA PRO A 110 -17.85 -58.24 -1.73
C PRO A 110 -18.32 -56.79 -1.99
N PRO A 111 -19.65 -56.53 -1.93
CA PRO A 111 -20.19 -55.22 -2.27
C PRO A 111 -19.67 -54.14 -1.31
N PHE A 112 -19.22 -53.02 -1.89
CA PHE A 112 -18.85 -51.83 -1.13
C PHE A 112 -20.05 -51.35 -0.30
N PRO A 113 -19.90 -51.09 1.01
CA PRO A 113 -20.88 -50.32 1.76
C PRO A 113 -20.99 -48.93 1.13
N LEU A 114 -22.15 -48.62 0.57
CA LEU A 114 -22.45 -47.27 0.09
C LEU A 114 -22.46 -46.33 1.31
N HIS A 115 -21.49 -45.42 1.37
CA HIS A 115 -21.52 -44.32 2.33
C HIS A 115 -22.67 -43.37 1.95
N GLY A 116 -23.86 -43.66 2.48
CA GLY A 116 -25.05 -42.84 2.37
C GLY A 116 -24.87 -41.53 3.15
N SER A 117 -24.24 -40.54 2.51
CA SER A 117 -24.20 -39.17 3.01
C SER A 117 -25.57 -38.52 2.83
N ASP A 118 -26.45 -38.71 3.82
CA ASP A 118 -27.71 -37.98 3.95
C ASP A 118 -27.43 -36.45 4.07
N PRO A 119 -27.88 -35.62 3.12
CA PRO A 119 -27.53 -34.19 3.07
C PRO A 119 -28.39 -33.32 4.01
N CYS A 120 -28.65 -33.79 5.23
CA CYS A 120 -29.58 -33.15 6.17
C CYS A 120 -28.87 -32.56 7.42
N PHE A 121 -28.13 -31.46 7.25
CA PHE A 121 -27.48 -30.73 8.36
C PHE A 121 -27.54 -29.20 8.24
N PRO A 122 -28.65 -28.55 8.65
CA PRO A 122 -28.59 -27.19 9.15
C PRO A 122 -27.90 -27.15 10.54
N GLU A 123 -27.12 -26.10 10.79
CA GLU A 123 -26.43 -25.68 12.04
C GLU A 123 -24.93 -26.01 12.25
N SER A 124 -24.37 -27.13 11.77
CA SER A 124 -22.98 -27.53 12.14
C SER A 124 -21.84 -26.60 11.68
N ARG A 125 -22.13 -25.53 10.91
CA ARG A 125 -21.12 -24.60 10.36
C ARG A 125 -20.38 -23.76 11.41
N LEU A 126 -20.97 -23.51 12.59
CA LEU A 126 -20.32 -22.72 13.65
C LEU A 126 -19.19 -23.49 14.35
N GLY A 127 -19.30 -24.82 14.45
CA GLY A 127 -18.32 -25.69 15.12
C GLY A 127 -17.22 -26.29 14.22
N SER A 128 -17.21 -25.98 12.91
CA SER A 128 -16.22 -26.55 11.99
C SER A 128 -14.78 -26.16 12.38
N PRO A 129 -13.81 -27.10 12.35
CA PRO A 129 -12.40 -26.79 12.64
C PRO A 129 -11.79 -25.81 11.64
N GLU A 130 -12.35 -25.69 10.44
CA GLU A 130 -11.93 -24.69 9.44
C GLU A 130 -12.42 -23.28 9.81
N ASN A 131 -13.64 -23.19 10.35
CA ASN A 131 -14.20 -21.93 10.86
C ASN A 131 -13.38 -21.45 12.08
N ALA A 132 -13.03 -22.34 13.01
CA ALA A 132 -12.15 -22.03 14.13
C ALA A 132 -10.75 -21.52 13.69
N ARG A 133 -10.16 -22.15 12.65
CA ARG A 133 -8.89 -21.68 12.05
C ARG A 133 -9.03 -20.31 11.40
N LEU A 134 -10.14 -20.05 10.70
CA LEU A 134 -10.43 -18.76 10.07
C LEU A 134 -10.62 -17.64 11.11
N GLN A 135 -11.37 -17.92 12.18
CA GLN A 135 -11.58 -16.99 13.30
C GLN A 135 -10.25 -16.65 14.00
N LEU A 136 -9.39 -17.64 14.27
CA LEU A 136 -8.06 -17.41 14.83
C LEU A 136 -7.18 -16.53 13.92
N ARG A 137 -7.23 -16.75 12.60
CA ARG A 137 -6.50 -15.92 11.62
C ARG A 137 -7.03 -14.49 11.58
N LEU A 138 -8.35 -14.31 11.63
CA LEU A 138 -8.99 -12.99 11.70
C LEU A 138 -8.64 -12.25 12.99
N ALA A 139 -8.66 -12.92 14.14
CA ALA A 139 -8.30 -12.35 15.43
C ALA A 139 -6.84 -11.87 15.44
N ARG A 140 -5.89 -12.71 14.97
CA ARG A 140 -4.49 -12.32 14.84
C ARG A 140 -4.30 -11.12 13.90
N LEU A 141 -4.97 -11.09 12.75
CA LEU A 141 -4.89 -9.96 11.81
C LEU A 141 -5.44 -8.65 12.40
N LYS A 142 -6.54 -8.71 13.16
CA LYS A 142 -7.07 -7.54 13.87
C LYS A 142 -6.09 -7.03 14.91
N GLN A 143 -5.53 -7.91 15.74
CA GLN A 143 -4.57 -7.51 16.77
C GLN A 143 -3.26 -6.98 16.16
N GLU A 144 -2.74 -7.59 15.10
CA GLU A 144 -1.55 -7.08 14.40
C GLU A 144 -1.77 -5.68 13.79
N ALA A 145 -2.99 -5.36 13.36
CA ALA A 145 -3.35 -4.03 12.89
C ALA A 145 -3.47 -3.02 14.06
N GLU A 146 -4.11 -3.41 15.16
CA GLU A 146 -4.22 -2.59 16.38
C GLU A 146 -2.85 -2.31 17.00
N ASP A 147 -2.00 -3.33 17.14
CA ASP A 147 -0.64 -3.21 17.66
C ASP A 147 0.16 -2.20 16.83
N LYS A 148 0.11 -2.28 15.49
CA LYS A 148 0.74 -1.31 14.58
C LYS A 148 0.15 0.10 14.64
N GLN A 149 -1.12 0.25 15.03
CA GLN A 149 -1.73 1.55 15.29
C GLN A 149 -1.23 2.12 16.61
N ARG A 150 -1.31 1.37 17.71
CA ARG A 150 -0.83 1.77 19.04
C ARG A 150 0.66 2.14 18.99
N ASP A 151 1.47 1.39 18.23
CA ASP A 151 2.88 1.69 17.97
C ASP A 151 3.12 3.07 17.34
N ARG A 152 2.22 3.53 16.46
CA ARG A 152 2.29 4.86 15.83
C ARG A 152 1.84 5.94 16.80
N GLU A 153 0.77 5.70 17.54
CA GLU A 153 0.24 6.60 18.57
C GLU A 153 1.27 6.85 19.69
N TYR A 154 1.93 5.79 20.19
CA TYR A 154 3.01 5.92 21.19
C TYR A 154 4.21 6.70 20.64
N LYS A 155 4.60 6.47 19.37
CA LYS A 155 5.70 7.22 18.73
C LYS A 155 5.35 8.70 18.58
N PHE A 156 4.14 9.02 18.12
CA PHE A 156 3.66 10.40 18.01
C PHE A 156 3.62 11.08 19.39
N ARG A 157 2.99 10.45 20.39
CA ARG A 157 2.86 11.01 21.73
C ARG A 157 4.19 11.15 22.48
N LYS A 158 5.18 10.30 22.19
CA LYS A 158 6.56 10.50 22.68
C LYS A 158 7.16 11.79 22.11
N LEU A 159 7.06 11.98 20.78
CA LEU A 159 7.60 13.17 20.10
C LEU A 159 6.88 14.45 20.56
N GLU A 160 5.57 14.39 20.81
CA GLU A 160 4.77 15.47 21.38
C GLU A 160 5.29 15.90 22.77
N LEU A 161 5.48 14.94 23.69
CA LEU A 161 6.04 15.20 25.03
C LEU A 161 7.49 15.69 24.98
N GLU A 162 8.30 15.17 24.07
CA GLU A 162 9.70 15.60 23.85
C GLU A 162 9.76 17.04 23.31
N ALA A 163 8.84 17.40 22.41
CA ALA A 163 8.68 18.77 21.93
C ALA A 163 8.19 19.71 23.05
N GLU A 164 7.11 19.37 23.77
CA GLU A 164 6.55 20.17 24.86
C GLU A 164 7.58 20.45 25.95
N THR A 165 8.31 19.43 26.41
CA THR A 165 9.36 19.58 27.42
C THR A 165 10.52 20.45 26.91
N SER A 166 10.95 20.30 25.65
CA SER A 166 11.99 21.16 25.06
C SER A 166 11.57 22.64 24.96
N ILE A 167 10.30 22.90 24.63
CA ILE A 167 9.72 24.25 24.56
C ILE A 167 9.64 24.85 25.96
N ARG A 168 9.18 24.07 26.95
CA ARG A 168 9.09 24.50 28.35
C ARG A 168 10.45 24.83 28.96
N LEU A 169 11.49 24.05 28.66
CA LEU A 169 12.86 24.32 29.09
C LEU A 169 13.41 25.61 28.47
N LYS A 170 13.32 25.76 27.13
CA LYS A 170 13.76 26.98 26.43
C LYS A 170 13.01 28.23 26.89
N ARG A 171 11.71 28.11 27.18
CA ARG A 171 10.92 29.21 27.74
C ARG A 171 11.45 29.61 29.12
N LEU A 172 11.72 28.66 30.01
CA LEU A 172 12.26 28.94 31.34
C LEU A 172 13.67 29.55 31.28
N GLU A 173 14.51 29.08 30.35
CA GLU A 173 15.83 29.65 30.07
C GLU A 173 15.74 31.12 29.60
N LEU A 174 14.81 31.44 28.69
CA LEU A 174 14.53 32.81 28.24
C LEU A 174 13.94 33.69 29.36
N GLU A 175 13.03 33.16 30.17
CA GLU A 175 12.46 33.88 31.34
C GLU A 175 13.53 34.16 32.42
N MET A 176 14.50 33.26 32.59
CA MET A 176 15.69 33.48 33.42
C MET A 176 16.64 34.51 32.81
N GLN A 177 16.91 34.44 31.50
CA GLN A 177 17.81 35.36 30.80
C GLN A 177 17.24 36.79 30.76
N ALA A 178 15.91 36.94 30.64
CA ALA A 178 15.22 38.23 30.72
C ALA A 178 15.17 38.82 32.14
N GLN A 179 15.21 37.97 33.17
CA GLN A 179 15.31 38.40 34.58
C GLN A 179 16.76 38.61 35.05
N ALA A 180 17.76 38.10 34.32
CA ALA A 180 19.16 38.35 34.62
C ALA A 180 19.46 39.84 34.39
N PRO A 181 19.75 40.63 35.45
CA PRO A 181 20.10 42.03 35.26
C PRO A 181 21.39 42.11 34.44
N HIS A 182 21.45 43.03 33.47
CA HIS A 182 22.64 43.26 32.64
C HIS A 182 23.85 43.68 33.51
N ARG A 183 24.58 42.70 34.07
CA ARG A 183 25.82 42.91 34.79
C ARG A 183 26.94 43.25 33.82
N SER A 184 26.97 44.53 33.44
CA SER A 184 28.17 45.27 33.04
C SER A 184 29.05 44.57 31.99
N SER A 185 28.54 44.42 30.77
CA SER A 185 29.37 44.23 29.57
C SER A 185 30.10 45.54 29.22
N GLY A 186 30.88 46.07 30.16
CA GLY A 186 31.38 47.44 30.14
C GLY A 186 32.25 47.77 31.35
N LEU A 187 33.43 47.13 31.43
CA LEU A 187 34.56 47.55 32.27
C LEU A 187 35.83 46.74 31.92
N SER A 188 36.53 47.09 30.83
CA SER A 188 37.97 46.85 30.67
C SER A 188 38.53 47.50 29.39
N THR A 189 38.92 48.78 29.47
CA THR A 189 39.82 49.44 28.51
C THR A 189 40.47 50.65 29.17
N GLY A 190 41.77 50.86 28.94
CA GLY A 190 42.44 52.12 29.31
C GLY A 190 43.00 52.23 30.73
N LEU A 191 43.82 51.27 31.18
CA LEU A 191 44.73 51.50 32.32
C LEU A 191 46.11 51.93 31.77
N ALA A 192 46.17 53.19 31.36
CA ALA A 192 47.39 53.96 31.07
C ALA A 192 47.03 55.46 31.13
N GLY A 193 47.85 56.34 31.69
CA GLY A 193 49.13 56.08 32.35
C GLY A 193 50.09 57.26 32.19
N GLU A 194 49.78 58.40 32.82
CA GLU A 194 50.60 59.61 32.80
C GLU A 194 50.75 60.16 34.21
N THR A 195 52.00 60.42 34.61
CA THR A 195 52.42 61.01 35.88
C THR A 195 53.55 62.00 35.61
N GLU A 196 53.43 63.19 36.19
CA GLU A 196 54.36 64.34 36.12
C GLU A 196 54.40 65.09 34.77
#